data_AF-A0A2D8GC89-F1
#
_entry.id   AF-A0A2D8GC89-F1
#
_cell.length_a   1.000
_cell.length_b   1.000
_cell.length_c   1.000
_cell.angle_alpha   90.00
_cell.angle_beta   90.00
_cell.angle_gamma   90.00
#
_symmetry.space_group_name_H-M   'P 1'
#
loop_
_entity.id
_entity.type
_entity.pdbx_description
1 polymer ?
#
loop_
_entity_poly.entity_id
_entity_poly.type
_entity_poly.pdbx_seq_one_letter_code
_entity_poly.pdbx_strand_id
1 'polypeptide(L)'
;MKSNKGFTLIELIMVTIILGILAAVAIPRYMTSVTEAEKAAEDAVISAITAGLEQYATEQLMANGNRSWPANPWTALATTPAGYDATDSDDADTDGEWTFNSSSSNITHMRNDGTVHHWDYAVTGDNLDGDQSTGTLGERESGAGD
;
A
#
# COMPACT_ATOMS: atom_id res chain seq x y z
N MET A 1 25.65 -15.81 55.59
CA MET A 1 25.66 -16.79 54.48
C MET A 1 24.51 -16.45 53.53
N LYS A 2 24.79 -16.10 52.27
CA LYS A 2 23.75 -15.80 51.27
C LYS A 2 23.28 -17.12 50.66
N SER A 3 21.99 -17.42 50.74
CA SER A 3 21.39 -18.61 50.15
C SER A 3 21.30 -18.42 48.64
N ASN A 4 22.20 -19.06 47.88
CA ASN A 4 22.08 -19.13 46.42
C ASN A 4 20.95 -20.11 46.09
N LYS A 5 19.72 -19.61 45.92
CA LYS A 5 18.62 -20.38 45.37
C LYS A 5 18.90 -20.61 43.88
N GLY A 6 19.39 -21.80 43.54
CA GLY A 6 19.52 -22.23 42.14
C GLY A 6 18.13 -22.44 41.54
N PHE A 7 17.97 -22.04 40.28
CA PHE A 7 16.75 -22.28 39.50
C PHE A 7 16.56 -23.78 39.28
N THR A 8 15.33 -24.30 39.40
CA THR A 8 15.08 -25.73 39.17
C THR A 8 14.87 -26.03 37.69
N LEU A 9 15.26 -27.24 37.25
CA LEU A 9 15.01 -27.69 35.87
C LEU A 9 13.50 -27.76 35.57
N ILE A 10 12.68 -28.11 36.56
CA ILE A 10 11.22 -28.20 36.40
C ILE A 10 10.60 -26.81 36.17
N GLU A 11 11.09 -25.76 36.83
CA GLU A 11 10.64 -24.38 36.59
C GLU A 11 10.93 -23.96 35.15
N LEU A 12 12.12 -24.28 34.64
CA LEU A 12 12.47 -23.94 33.26
C LEU A 12 11.58 -24.67 32.25
N ILE A 13 11.29 -25.96 32.48
CA ILE A 13 10.42 -26.76 31.61
C ILE A 13 8.98 -26.25 31.63
N MET A 14 8.43 -25.90 32.81
CA MET A 14 7.06 -25.38 32.89
C MET A 14 6.93 -24.05 32.14
N VAL A 15 7.92 -23.16 32.28
CA VAL A 15 7.93 -21.87 31.58
C VAL A 15 7.97 -22.06 30.06
N THR A 16 8.82 -22.95 29.54
CA THR A 16 8.90 -23.19 28.09
C THR A 16 7.62 -23.81 27.53
N ILE A 17 6.94 -24.68 28.29
CA ILE A 17 5.63 -25.22 27.91
C ILE A 17 4.59 -24.10 27.80
N ILE A 18 4.52 -23.21 28.79
CA ILE A 18 3.58 -22.09 28.77
C ILE A 18 3.88 -21.14 27.60
N LEU A 19 5.16 -20.78 27.40
CA LEU A 19 5.58 -19.95 26.26
C LEU A 19 5.25 -20.61 24.92
N GLY A 20 5.39 -21.93 24.80
CA GLY A 20 5.02 -22.68 23.60
C GLY A 20 3.52 -22.59 23.28
N ILE A 21 2.65 -22.74 24.28
CA ILE A 21 1.19 -22.61 24.11
C ILE A 21 0.82 -21.17 23.72
N LEU A 22 1.42 -20.18 24.40
CA LEU A 22 1.17 -18.78 24.09
C LEU A 22 1.63 -18.42 22.67
N ALA A 23 2.81 -18.87 22.26
CA ALA A 23 3.34 -18.62 20.92
C ALA A 23 2.43 -19.24 19.83
N ALA A 24 1.94 -20.47 20.05
CA ALA A 24 1.07 -21.16 19.10
C ALA A 24 -0.23 -20.39 18.79
N VAL A 25 -0.78 -19.65 19.77
CA VAL A 25 -2.00 -18.84 19.60
C VAL A 25 -1.68 -17.39 19.21
N ALA A 26 -0.59 -16.82 19.72
CA ALA A 26 -0.24 -15.43 19.49
C ALA A 26 0.28 -15.17 18.07
N ILE A 27 1.12 -16.07 17.52
CA ILE A 27 1.74 -15.87 16.20
C ILE A 27 0.70 -15.78 15.09
N PRO A 28 -0.26 -16.72 14.93
CA PRO A 28 -1.25 -16.62 13.86
C PRO A 28 -2.10 -15.35 13.95
N ARG A 29 -2.52 -14.98 15.17
CA ARG A 29 -3.30 -13.76 15.41
C ARG A 29 -2.52 -12.49 15.07
N TYR A 30 -1.23 -12.47 15.42
CA TYR A 30 -0.36 -11.35 15.09
C TYR A 30 -0.21 -11.20 13.57
N MET A 31 0.02 -12.30 12.84
CA MET A 31 0.10 -12.27 11.37
C MET A 31 -1.17 -11.72 10.74
N THR A 32 -2.36 -12.16 11.17
CA THR A 32 -3.63 -11.61 10.68
C THR A 32 -3.73 -10.11 10.95
N SER A 33 -3.37 -9.66 12.15
CA SER A 33 -3.41 -8.24 12.51
C SER A 33 -2.46 -7.38 11.67
N VAL A 34 -1.30 -7.93 11.28
CA VAL A 34 -0.35 -7.24 10.39
C VAL A 34 -0.93 -7.12 8.98
N THR A 35 -1.45 -8.21 8.43
CA THR A 35 -2.10 -8.19 7.10
C THR A 35 -3.31 -7.24 7.03
N GLU A 36 -4.12 -7.18 8.09
CA GLU A 36 -5.23 -6.23 8.18
C GLU A 36 -4.74 -4.77 8.25
N ALA A 37 -3.66 -4.51 8.99
CA ALA A 37 -3.06 -3.18 9.06
C ALA A 37 -2.46 -2.75 7.70
N GLU A 38 -1.83 -3.66 6.98
CA GLU A 38 -1.31 -3.41 5.63
C GLU A 38 -2.43 -3.05 4.65
N LYS A 39 -3.52 -3.83 4.64
CA LYS A 39 -4.71 -3.52 3.81
C LYS A 39 -5.29 -2.15 4.12
N ALA A 40 -5.41 -1.81 5.40
CA ALA A 40 -5.90 -0.50 5.82
C ALA A 40 -4.96 0.65 5.43
N ALA A 41 -3.64 0.43 5.48
CA ALA A 41 -2.66 1.39 5.01
C ALA A 41 -2.75 1.58 3.49
N GLU A 42 -2.90 0.49 2.74
CA GLU A 42 -3.09 0.52 1.29
C GLU A 42 -4.36 1.29 0.90
N ASP A 43 -5.49 1.03 1.55
CA ASP A 43 -6.73 1.80 1.39
C ASP A 43 -6.52 3.30 1.66
N ALA A 44 -5.74 3.63 2.70
CA ALA A 44 -5.44 5.02 3.05
C ALA A 44 -4.57 5.71 1.99
N VAL A 45 -3.60 5.01 1.40
CA VAL A 45 -2.77 5.54 0.30
C VAL A 45 -3.63 5.85 -0.91
N ILE A 46 -4.46 4.90 -1.35
CA ILE A 46 -5.36 5.10 -2.50
C ILE A 46 -6.35 6.24 -2.23
N SER A 47 -6.92 6.30 -1.02
CA SER A 47 -7.80 7.41 -0.66
C SER A 47 -7.07 8.77 -0.68
N ALA A 48 -5.79 8.80 -0.28
CA ALA A 48 -4.99 10.02 -0.34
C ALA A 48 -4.70 10.41 -1.80
N ILE A 49 -4.40 9.46 -2.67
CA ILE A 49 -4.20 9.70 -4.12
C ILE A 49 -5.46 10.30 -4.73
N THR A 50 -6.63 9.69 -4.52
CA THR A 50 -7.90 10.20 -5.04
C THR A 50 -8.17 11.64 -4.58
N ALA A 51 -7.96 11.93 -3.29
CA ALA A 51 -8.13 13.28 -2.77
C ALA A 51 -7.12 14.28 -3.35
N GLY A 52 -5.85 13.87 -3.48
CA GLY A 52 -4.78 14.67 -4.07
C GLY A 52 -5.05 14.99 -5.54
N LEU A 53 -5.50 14.01 -6.32
CA LEU A 53 -5.86 14.17 -7.73
C LEU A 53 -7.02 15.16 -7.92
N GLU A 54 -8.04 15.09 -7.06
CA GLU A 54 -9.15 16.05 -7.06
C GLU A 54 -8.72 17.47 -6.69
N GLN A 55 -7.80 17.59 -5.72
CA GLN A 55 -7.20 18.87 -5.38
C GLN A 55 -6.40 19.43 -6.55
N TYR A 56 -5.52 18.62 -7.14
CA TYR A 56 -4.72 19.00 -8.31
C TYR A 56 -5.60 19.44 -9.47
N ALA A 57 -6.67 18.69 -9.78
CA ALA A 57 -7.64 19.07 -10.80
C ALA A 57 -8.28 20.43 -10.55
N THR A 58 -8.58 20.74 -9.29
CA THR A 58 -9.15 22.03 -8.89
C THR A 58 -8.14 23.17 -9.05
N GLU A 59 -6.88 22.93 -8.70
CA GLU A 59 -5.78 23.88 -8.92
C GLU A 59 -5.59 24.17 -10.41
N GLN A 60 -5.63 23.14 -11.26
CA GLN A 60 -5.53 23.28 -12.71
C GLN A 60 -6.71 24.03 -13.32
N LEU A 61 -7.93 23.84 -12.80
CA LEU A 61 -9.10 24.61 -13.20
C LEU A 61 -8.91 26.11 -12.91
N MET A 62 -8.34 26.45 -11.76
CA MET A 62 -8.08 27.85 -11.39
C MET A 62 -6.94 28.47 -12.21
N ALA A 63 -5.90 27.69 -12.51
CA ALA A 63 -4.73 28.18 -13.24
C ALA A 63 -5.00 28.31 -14.75
N ASN A 64 -5.69 27.32 -15.33
CA ASN A 64 -5.73 27.12 -16.79
C ASN A 64 -7.17 27.10 -17.34
N GLY A 65 -8.18 27.16 -16.48
CA GLY A 65 -9.59 27.05 -16.89
C GLY A 65 -10.04 25.63 -17.25
N ASN A 66 -9.18 24.62 -17.04
CA ASN A 66 -9.50 23.21 -17.34
C ASN A 66 -9.06 22.30 -16.20
N ARG A 67 -9.92 21.33 -15.85
CA ARG A 67 -9.57 20.26 -14.90
C ARG A 67 -8.72 19.23 -15.64
N SER A 68 -7.61 18.82 -15.02
CA SER A 68 -6.76 17.74 -15.55
C SER A 68 -6.05 17.05 -14.40
N TRP A 69 -5.90 15.73 -14.49
CA TRP A 69 -5.00 14.97 -13.63
C TRP A 69 -3.55 15.05 -14.14
N PRO A 70 -2.54 14.90 -13.26
CA PRO A 70 -1.13 14.89 -13.66
C PRO A 70 -0.78 13.59 -14.40
N ALA A 71 0.29 13.57 -15.21
CA ALA A 71 0.70 12.34 -15.90
C ALA A 71 1.14 11.22 -14.95
N ASN A 72 1.67 11.58 -13.78
CA ASN A 72 2.03 10.65 -12.72
C ASN A 72 1.18 10.95 -11.47
N PRO A 73 0.41 9.99 -10.95
CA PRO A 73 -0.53 10.19 -9.84
C PRO A 73 0.15 10.64 -8.54
N TRP A 74 1.41 10.23 -8.32
CA TRP A 74 2.19 10.58 -7.14
C TRP A 74 2.55 12.07 -7.07
N THR A 75 2.50 12.77 -8.21
CA THR A 75 2.69 14.23 -8.28
C THR A 75 1.58 14.99 -7.54
N ALA A 76 0.40 14.38 -7.42
CA ALA A 76 -0.74 15.00 -6.74
C ALA A 76 -0.64 14.91 -5.20
N LEU A 77 0.34 14.19 -4.66
CA LEU A 77 0.56 14.03 -3.24
C LEU A 77 1.67 14.94 -2.72
N ALA A 78 1.44 15.53 -1.53
CA ALA A 78 2.48 16.28 -0.83
C ALA A 78 3.56 15.38 -0.19
N THR A 79 3.22 14.12 0.08
CA THR A 79 4.14 13.12 0.64
C THR A 79 3.80 11.77 0.03
N THR A 80 4.78 11.13 -0.58
CA THR A 80 4.64 9.81 -1.18
C THR A 80 4.62 8.73 -0.09
N PRO A 81 3.94 7.59 -0.32
CA PRO A 81 3.92 6.51 0.66
C PRO A 81 5.32 5.94 0.87
N ALA A 82 5.50 5.28 2.03
CA ALA A 82 6.70 4.48 2.25
C ALA A 82 6.76 3.36 1.21
N GLY A 83 7.94 3.12 0.65
CA GLY A 83 8.14 2.14 -0.41
C GLY A 83 7.89 2.66 -1.83
N TYR A 84 7.49 3.93 -2.01
CA TYR A 84 7.48 4.53 -3.34
C TYR A 84 8.91 4.90 -3.78
N ASP A 85 9.35 4.36 -4.91
CA ASP A 85 10.57 4.78 -5.60
C ASP A 85 10.21 5.49 -6.90
N ALA A 86 10.62 6.75 -7.04
CA ALA A 86 10.37 7.54 -8.25
C ALA A 86 11.28 7.18 -9.43
N THR A 87 12.32 6.39 -9.19
CA THR A 87 13.23 5.87 -10.21
C THR A 87 12.79 4.54 -10.77
N ASP A 88 11.87 3.87 -10.08
CA ASP A 88 11.23 2.67 -10.57
C ASP A 88 10.00 3.00 -11.44
N SER A 89 9.91 2.31 -12.56
CA SER A 89 8.88 2.55 -13.58
C SER A 89 8.24 1.28 -14.10
N ASP A 90 8.61 0.11 -13.55
CA ASP A 90 7.91 -1.14 -13.79
C ASP A 90 6.91 -1.44 -12.66
N ASP A 91 6.39 -2.65 -12.64
CA ASP A 91 5.38 -3.09 -11.67
C ASP A 91 6.06 -3.56 -10.39
N ALA A 92 5.45 -3.27 -9.25
CA ALA A 92 5.98 -3.60 -7.93
C ALA A 92 6.43 -5.06 -7.84
N ASP A 93 7.70 -5.26 -7.53
CA ASP A 93 8.36 -6.57 -7.47
C ASP A 93 9.01 -6.86 -6.10
N THR A 94 8.98 -5.86 -5.21
CA THR A 94 9.55 -5.91 -3.87
C THR A 94 8.50 -5.69 -2.77
N ASP A 95 8.61 -6.40 -1.65
CA ASP A 95 7.68 -6.29 -0.52
C ASP A 95 7.56 -4.84 0.00
N GLY A 96 6.32 -4.34 0.07
CA GLY A 96 5.99 -3.00 0.56
C GLY A 96 6.16 -1.89 -0.47
N GLU A 97 6.55 -2.23 -1.69
CA GLU A 97 6.83 -1.27 -2.77
C GLU A 97 5.56 -0.69 -3.38
N TRP A 98 5.63 0.59 -3.73
CA TRP A 98 4.63 1.27 -4.56
C TRP A 98 5.30 1.77 -5.83
N THR A 99 4.67 1.52 -6.98
CA THR A 99 5.16 2.07 -8.26
C THR A 99 4.02 2.68 -9.06
N PHE A 100 4.38 3.44 -10.10
CA PHE A 100 3.46 3.79 -11.17
C PHE A 100 4.11 3.45 -12.51
N ASN A 101 3.57 2.43 -13.17
CA ASN A 101 4.03 2.00 -14.48
C ASN A 101 3.35 2.85 -15.55
N SER A 102 4.12 3.76 -16.15
CA SER A 102 3.61 4.66 -17.20
C SER A 102 3.28 3.97 -18.53
N SER A 103 3.70 2.71 -18.72
CA SER A 103 3.44 1.94 -19.94
C SER A 103 2.07 1.27 -19.91
N SER A 104 1.71 0.64 -18.79
CA SER A 104 0.38 0.05 -18.53
C SER A 104 -0.61 1.06 -17.94
N SER A 105 -0.11 2.23 -17.49
CA SER A 105 -0.88 3.25 -16.78
C SER A 105 -1.47 2.73 -15.46
N ASN A 106 -0.71 1.88 -14.75
CA ASN A 106 -1.16 1.26 -13.51
C ASN A 106 -0.36 1.78 -12.31
N ILE A 107 -1.08 2.07 -11.23
CA ILE A 107 -0.48 2.16 -9.90
C ILE A 107 -0.39 0.73 -9.38
N THR A 108 0.78 0.30 -8.92
CA THR A 108 0.94 -1.07 -8.39
C THR A 108 1.50 -1.05 -6.97
N HIS A 109 1.12 -2.04 -6.18
CA HIS A 109 1.62 -2.25 -4.82
C HIS A 109 1.81 -3.74 -4.53
N MET A 110 2.96 -4.09 -3.96
CA MET A 110 3.22 -5.44 -3.45
C MET A 110 3.17 -5.44 -1.92
N ARG A 111 2.30 -6.27 -1.35
CA ARG A 111 2.21 -6.46 0.11
C ARG A 111 3.33 -7.37 0.62
N ASN A 112 3.55 -7.39 1.93
CA ASN A 112 4.60 -8.22 2.57
C ASN A 112 4.34 -9.74 2.49
N ASP A 113 3.16 -10.15 2.04
CA ASP A 113 2.85 -11.55 1.73
C ASP A 113 3.16 -11.93 0.28
N GLY A 114 3.74 -11.00 -0.49
CA GLY A 114 4.08 -11.13 -1.91
C GLY A 114 2.88 -11.00 -2.86
N THR A 115 1.70 -10.62 -2.36
CA THR A 115 0.55 -10.35 -3.23
C THR A 115 0.66 -8.97 -3.87
N VAL A 116 0.52 -8.91 -5.19
CA VAL A 116 0.51 -7.67 -5.96
C VAL A 116 -0.92 -7.25 -6.25
N HIS A 117 -1.19 -5.96 -6.10
CA HIS A 117 -2.43 -5.30 -6.46
C HIS A 117 -2.16 -4.09 -7.35
N HIS A 118 -3.11 -3.78 -8.22
CA HIS A 118 -3.02 -2.60 -9.07
C HIS A 118 -4.34 -1.82 -9.14
N TRP A 119 -4.22 -0.60 -9.64
CA TRP A 119 -5.32 0.31 -9.96
C TRP A 119 -5.03 0.99 -11.29
N ASP A 120 -5.96 0.83 -12.23
CA ASP A 120 -5.89 1.47 -13.53
C ASP A 120 -5.98 2.99 -13.36
N TYR A 121 -5.04 3.72 -13.96
CA TYR A 121 -4.96 5.16 -13.85
C TYR A 121 -4.97 5.81 -15.22
N ALA A 122 -6.09 6.42 -15.60
CA ALA A 122 -6.21 7.13 -16.86
C ALA A 122 -6.29 8.64 -16.63
N VAL A 123 -5.52 9.39 -17.43
CA VAL A 123 -5.60 10.86 -17.52
C VAL A 123 -6.48 11.27 -18.71
N THR A 124 -7.12 12.44 -18.66
CA THR A 124 -7.95 12.94 -19.77
C THR A 124 -7.15 12.97 -21.08
N GLY A 125 -7.57 12.14 -22.03
CA GLY A 125 -6.90 11.94 -23.33
C GLY A 125 -7.34 10.65 -24.03
N ASP A 126 -7.87 9.68 -23.29
CA ASP A 126 -8.38 8.39 -23.78
C ASP A 126 -9.93 8.31 -23.85
N ASN A 127 -10.61 9.46 -23.76
CA ASN A 127 -12.08 9.49 -23.80
C ASN A 127 -12.56 9.27 -25.23
N LEU A 128 -12.69 8.01 -25.66
CA LEU A 128 -13.33 7.62 -26.92
C LEU A 128 -14.84 7.99 -26.94
N ASP A 129 -15.44 8.31 -25.79
CA ASP A 129 -16.88 8.49 -25.62
C ASP A 129 -17.35 9.93 -25.33
N GLY A 130 -16.45 10.92 -25.38
CA GLY A 130 -16.84 12.34 -25.28
C GLY A 130 -17.33 12.82 -23.91
N ASP A 131 -17.11 12.03 -22.85
CA ASP A 131 -17.29 12.50 -21.47
C ASP A 131 -16.15 13.46 -21.08
N GLN A 132 -16.49 14.56 -20.39
CA GLN A 132 -15.52 15.55 -19.90
C GLN A 132 -14.89 15.09 -18.57
N SER A 133 -14.57 13.81 -18.45
CA SER A 133 -13.93 13.25 -17.26
C SER A 133 -12.50 13.75 -17.14
N THR A 134 -12.13 14.20 -15.93
CA THR A 134 -10.80 14.75 -15.58
C THR A 134 -9.70 13.67 -15.50
N GLY A 135 -10.11 12.41 -15.49
CA GLY A 135 -9.29 11.21 -15.34
C GLY A 135 -10.11 10.14 -14.61
N THR A 136 -9.62 8.90 -14.60
CA THR A 136 -10.25 7.79 -13.87
C THR A 136 -9.22 7.02 -13.07
N LEU A 137 -9.60 6.63 -11.86
CA LEU A 137 -8.86 5.68 -11.04
C LEU A 137 -9.74 4.44 -10.87
N GLY A 138 -9.26 3.30 -11.32
CA GLY A 138 -9.93 2.01 -11.28
C GLY A 138 -10.11 1.47 -9.86
N GLU A 139 -10.87 0.39 -9.74
CA GLU A 139 -10.94 -0.36 -8.49
C GLU A 139 -9.65 -1.16 -8.26
N ARG A 140 -9.51 -1.71 -7.05
CA ARG A 140 -8.38 -2.58 -6.72
C ARG A 140 -8.53 -3.91 -7.47
N GLU A 141 -7.51 -4.25 -8.26
CA GLU A 141 -7.41 -5.53 -8.93
C GLU A 141 -6.20 -6.35 -8.44
N SER A 142 -6.15 -7.63 -8.78
CA SER A 142 -5.06 -8.54 -8.39
C SER A 142 -4.04 -8.66 -9.51
N GLY A 143 -2.76 -8.72 -9.16
CA GLY A 143 -1.66 -8.70 -10.13
C GLY A 143 -1.22 -7.28 -10.48
N ALA A 144 -0.40 -7.15 -11.50
CA ALA A 144 0.18 -5.89 -11.98
C ALA A 144 -0.63 -5.19 -13.10
N GLY A 145 -1.71 -5.83 -13.58
CA GLY A 145 -2.44 -5.41 -14.77
C GLY A 145 -1.68 -5.78 -16.05
N ASP A 146 -2.33 -5.57 -17.21
CA ASP A 146 -1.79 -5.87 -18.54
C ASP A 146 -1.25 -4.61 -19.27
#